data_AF-A0A960QNP2-F1
#
_entry.id   AF-A0A960QNP2-F1
#
_cell.length_a   1.000
_cell.length_b   1.000
_cell.length_c   1.000
_cell.angle_alpha   90.00
_cell.angle_beta   90.00
_cell.angle_gamma   90.00
#
_symmetry.space_group_name_H-M   'P 1'
#
loop_
_entity.id
_entity.type
_entity.pdbx_description
1 polymer ?
#
loop_
_entity_poly.entity_id
_entity_poly.type
_entity_poly.pdbx_seq_one_letter_code
_entity_poly.pdbx_strand_id
1 'polypeptide(L)'
;MKSGSGTTESQSPWYVQTPEQEVYGPIRWDELRAWAEEGRIAPDYRLSQDQVSWQDAVSVEGLEMDWIADMGGDQQLGPFPLAAFRDFLHLGIIQPDSPLTNRVTGSSGVLSSLLAPEGIPAEGQDPEIVRLQSERIEALEAELGESRAALSQTRSELDDLRRQIKASSADAASKAEASRLAMEEKVQQVSRLQQALD
;
A
#
# COMPACT_ATOMS: atom_id res chain seq x y z
N MET A 1 54.37 -5.81 18.51
CA MET A 1 53.32 -4.91 19.03
C MET A 1 52.31 -4.66 17.92
N LYS A 2 51.12 -5.24 18.07
CA LYS A 2 49.80 -4.74 17.63
C LYS A 2 48.80 -5.84 17.99
N SER A 3 48.40 -5.82 19.25
CA SER A 3 47.25 -6.58 19.74
C SER A 3 46.00 -5.90 19.21
N GLY A 4 45.35 -6.51 18.23
CA GLY A 4 43.99 -6.15 17.83
C GLY A 4 43.03 -6.84 18.80
N SER A 5 42.60 -6.13 19.82
CA SER A 5 41.47 -6.51 20.68
C SER A 5 40.18 -6.39 19.87
N GLY A 6 39.79 -7.47 19.20
CA GLY A 6 38.41 -7.67 18.79
C GLY A 6 37.61 -8.04 20.04
N THR A 7 36.88 -7.08 20.58
CA THR A 7 35.96 -7.30 21.70
C THR A 7 34.88 -8.27 21.25
N THR A 8 34.95 -9.51 21.73
CA THR A 8 33.90 -10.52 21.59
C THR A 8 32.74 -10.12 22.50
N GLU A 9 31.85 -9.25 22.02
CA GLU A 9 30.59 -8.96 22.71
C GLU A 9 29.68 -10.18 22.57
N SER A 10 29.37 -10.80 23.70
CA SER A 10 28.61 -12.05 23.82
C SER A 10 27.20 -11.92 23.23
N GLN A 11 26.99 -12.50 22.04
CA GLN A 11 25.68 -12.66 21.40
C GLN A 11 24.91 -13.82 22.05
N SER A 12 24.42 -13.63 23.27
CA SER A 12 23.58 -14.63 23.92
C SER A 12 22.32 -14.89 23.09
N PRO A 13 21.93 -16.16 22.85
CA PRO A 13 20.73 -16.48 22.10
C PRO A 13 19.49 -16.05 22.90
N TRP A 14 18.49 -15.54 22.20
CA TRP A 14 17.19 -15.18 22.75
C TRP A 14 16.10 -16.05 22.16
N TYR A 15 15.06 -16.27 22.95
CA TYR A 15 13.87 -17.01 22.60
C TYR A 15 12.63 -16.19 22.96
N VAL A 16 11.61 -16.27 22.11
CA VAL A 16 10.32 -15.58 22.28
C VAL A 16 9.25 -16.65 22.49
N GLN A 17 8.41 -16.49 23.51
CA GLN A 17 7.28 -17.36 23.80
C GLN A 17 5.97 -16.58 23.72
N THR A 18 5.00 -17.12 22.97
CA THR A 18 3.65 -16.55 22.87
C THR A 18 2.75 -17.03 24.03
N PRO A 19 1.57 -16.42 24.23
CA PRO A 19 0.60 -16.87 25.23
C PRO A 19 0.14 -18.32 25.01
N GLU A 20 0.18 -18.81 23.77
CA GLU A 20 -0.11 -20.19 23.39
C GLU A 20 1.04 -21.17 23.68
N GLN A 21 2.11 -20.70 24.33
CA GLN A 21 3.33 -21.44 24.68
C GLN A 21 4.19 -21.86 23.47
N GLU A 22 3.96 -21.29 22.29
CA GLU A 22 4.83 -21.50 21.13
C GLU A 22 6.16 -20.76 21.34
N VAL A 23 7.29 -21.42 21.04
CA VAL A 23 8.63 -20.88 21.25
C VAL A 23 9.35 -20.67 19.92
N TYR A 24 9.85 -19.46 19.71
CA TYR A 24 10.62 -19.03 18.55
C TYR A 24 12.05 -18.73 18.96
N GLY A 25 13.02 -19.10 18.12
CA GLY A 25 14.45 -18.88 18.34
C GLY A 25 15.31 -20.11 18.03
N PRO A 26 16.63 -20.05 18.31
CA PRO A 26 17.35 -18.93 18.89
C PRO A 26 17.53 -17.77 17.89
N ILE A 27 17.32 -16.54 18.36
CA ILE A 27 17.64 -15.31 17.62
C ILE A 27 18.67 -14.48 18.37
N ARG A 28 19.32 -13.56 17.68
CA ARG A 28 20.27 -12.63 18.31
C ARG A 28 19.54 -11.45 18.92
N TRP A 29 20.19 -10.77 19.87
CA TRP A 29 19.66 -9.54 20.48
C TRP A 29 19.26 -8.48 19.45
N ASP A 30 20.10 -8.24 18.43
CA ASP A 30 19.82 -7.26 17.37
C ASP A 30 18.54 -7.61 16.58
N GLU A 31 18.31 -8.91 16.34
CA GLU A 31 17.13 -9.41 15.63
C GLU A 31 15.88 -9.34 16.51
N LEU A 32 16.00 -9.67 17.80
CA LEU A 32 14.93 -9.51 18.78
C LEU A 32 14.49 -8.04 18.88
N ARG A 33 15.44 -7.10 18.91
CA ARG A 33 15.15 -5.66 18.89
C ARG A 33 14.41 -5.27 17.62
N ALA A 34 14.88 -5.71 16.45
CA ALA A 34 14.21 -5.43 15.19
C ALA A 34 12.76 -5.96 15.19
N TRP A 35 12.52 -7.17 15.71
CA TRP A 35 11.17 -7.71 15.85
C TRP A 35 10.27 -6.86 16.76
N ALA A 36 10.82 -6.32 17.85
CA ALA A 36 10.08 -5.39 18.71
C ALA A 36 9.77 -4.08 17.98
N GLU A 37 10.75 -3.50 17.28
CA GLU A 37 10.61 -2.26 16.50
C GLU A 37 9.64 -2.40 15.33
N GLU A 38 9.48 -3.60 14.76
CA GLU A 38 8.48 -3.93 13.73
C GLU A 38 7.10 -4.30 14.34
N GLY A 39 6.95 -4.24 15.67
CA GLY A 39 5.70 -4.57 16.36
C GLY A 39 5.33 -6.05 16.36
N ARG A 40 6.27 -6.97 16.08
CA ARG A 40 6.05 -8.43 16.06
C ARG A 40 6.10 -9.07 17.45
N ILE A 41 6.64 -8.37 18.44
CA ILE A 41 6.66 -8.83 19.84
C ILE A 41 5.52 -8.14 20.58
N ALA A 42 4.48 -8.90 20.90
CA ALA A 42 3.35 -8.37 21.65
C ALA A 42 3.70 -8.18 23.15
N PRO A 43 3.00 -7.28 23.86
CA PRO A 43 3.32 -6.98 25.27
C PRO A 43 3.12 -8.15 26.23
N ASP A 44 2.29 -9.13 25.87
CA ASP A 44 2.00 -10.34 26.64
C ASP A 44 2.94 -11.51 26.32
N TYR A 45 3.92 -11.30 25.43
CA TYR A 45 4.93 -12.31 25.12
C TYR A 45 5.98 -12.40 26.23
N ARG A 46 6.68 -13.55 26.30
CA ARG A 46 7.76 -13.79 27.26
C ARG A 46 9.06 -14.09 26.55
N LEU A 47 10.16 -13.59 27.09
CA LEU A 47 11.49 -13.72 26.51
C LEU A 47 12.41 -14.51 27.45
N SER A 48 13.36 -15.25 26.87
CA SER A 48 14.33 -16.02 27.63
C SER A 48 15.66 -16.14 26.89
N GLN A 49 16.77 -16.26 27.62
CA GLN A 49 18.08 -16.58 27.06
C GLN A 49 18.43 -18.07 27.16
N ASP A 50 17.74 -18.81 28.04
CA ASP A 50 18.05 -20.19 28.42
C ASP A 50 16.86 -21.15 28.25
N GLN A 51 15.69 -20.65 27.83
CA GLN A 51 14.40 -21.34 27.74
C GLN A 51 13.85 -21.88 29.08
N VAL A 52 14.47 -21.52 30.20
CA VAL A 52 14.09 -21.96 31.54
C VAL A 52 13.56 -20.77 32.34
N SER A 53 14.30 -19.66 32.31
CA SER A 53 13.97 -18.40 32.97
C SER A 53 13.28 -17.48 31.98
N TRP A 54 11.98 -17.26 32.16
CA TRP A 54 11.15 -16.43 31.28
C TRP A 54 10.77 -15.12 31.95
N GLN A 55 10.95 -14.01 31.24
CA GLN A 55 10.57 -12.66 31.68
C GLN A 55 9.62 -12.03 30.67
N ASP A 56 8.75 -11.13 31.11
CA ASP A 56 7.78 -10.48 30.21
C ASP A 56 8.52 -9.56 29.23
N ALA A 57 8.08 -9.51 27.97
CA ALA A 57 8.74 -8.72 26.92
C ALA A 57 8.91 -7.25 27.34
N VAL A 58 7.88 -6.69 27.98
CA VAL A 58 7.84 -5.30 28.47
C VAL A 58 8.87 -5.02 29.57
N SER A 59 9.36 -6.06 30.27
CA SER A 59 10.36 -5.92 31.34
C SER A 59 11.81 -5.95 30.82
N VAL A 60 12.01 -6.24 29.54
CA VAL A 60 13.34 -6.46 28.98
C VAL A 60 13.94 -5.13 28.57
N GLU A 61 14.95 -4.69 29.32
CA GLU A 61 15.68 -3.45 29.05
C GLU A 61 16.29 -3.47 27.64
N GLY A 62 16.12 -2.36 26.91
CA GLY A 62 16.65 -2.18 25.56
C GLY A 62 15.75 -2.68 24.42
N LEU A 63 14.54 -3.17 24.73
CA LEU A 63 13.44 -3.25 23.75
C LEU A 63 12.58 -1.98 23.71
N GLU A 64 12.68 -1.10 24.72
CA GLU A 64 12.00 0.22 24.74
C GLU A 64 10.47 0.15 24.56
N MET A 65 9.85 -0.93 25.07
CA MET A 65 8.39 -1.14 25.03
C MET A 65 7.67 -0.24 26.04
N ASP A 66 7.70 1.06 25.78
CA ASP A 66 7.27 2.09 26.73
C ASP A 66 6.06 2.90 26.25
N TRP A 67 5.69 2.82 24.98
CA TRP A 67 4.68 3.68 24.38
C TRP A 67 3.33 2.98 24.24
N ILE A 68 2.28 3.65 24.73
CA ILE A 68 0.89 3.19 24.63
C ILE A 68 0.12 4.22 23.83
N ALA A 69 -0.61 3.77 22.81
CA ALA A 69 -1.54 4.61 22.07
C ALA A 69 -2.96 4.50 22.61
N ASP A 70 -3.64 5.65 22.63
CA ASP A 70 -5.07 5.75 22.86
C ASP A 70 -5.83 5.58 21.54
N MET A 71 -6.66 4.54 21.47
CA MET A 71 -7.47 4.20 20.31
C MET A 71 -8.90 4.75 20.40
N GLY A 72 -9.20 5.53 21.45
CA GLY A 72 -10.52 6.04 21.77
C GLY A 72 -11.33 5.08 22.66
N GLY A 73 -12.10 5.65 23.58
CA GLY A 73 -12.86 4.89 24.57
C GLY A 73 -11.92 4.25 25.61
N ASP A 74 -12.17 2.99 25.95
CA ASP A 74 -11.36 2.21 26.90
C ASP A 74 -10.30 1.32 26.19
N GLN A 75 -10.08 1.52 24.88
CA GLN A 75 -9.15 0.70 24.10
C GLN A 75 -7.76 1.35 24.02
N GLN A 76 -6.74 0.60 24.43
CA GLN A 76 -5.34 1.00 24.34
C GLN A 76 -4.57 0.00 23.47
N LEU A 77 -3.58 0.50 22.72
CA LEU A 77 -2.67 -0.29 21.92
C LEU A 77 -1.24 -0.13 22.47
N GLY A 78 -0.68 -1.21 22.99
CA GLY A 78 0.67 -1.24 23.55
C GLY A 78 0.74 -1.88 24.93
N PRO A 79 1.90 -1.79 25.59
CA PRO A 79 3.05 -0.97 25.22
C PRO A 79 3.95 -1.54 24.11
N PHE A 80 4.40 -0.70 23.18
CA PHE A 80 5.34 -1.03 22.11
C PHE A 80 6.49 -0.01 22.04
N PRO A 81 7.57 -0.30 21.29
CA PRO A 81 8.57 0.71 20.96
C PRO A 81 7.96 1.81 20.08
N LEU A 82 8.46 3.04 20.19
CA LEU A 82 7.92 4.16 19.39
C LEU A 82 7.99 3.84 17.89
N ALA A 83 9.06 3.16 17.45
CA ALA A 83 9.26 2.76 16.06
C ALA A 83 8.13 1.88 15.51
N ALA A 84 7.56 0.98 16.31
CA ALA A 84 6.51 0.05 15.88
C ALA A 84 5.23 0.76 15.43
N PHE A 85 4.95 1.92 16.02
CA PHE A 85 3.78 2.71 15.63
C PHE A 85 3.89 3.29 14.21
N ARG A 86 5.10 3.34 13.62
CA ARG A 86 5.28 3.68 12.20
C ARG A 86 4.57 2.65 11.33
N ASP A 87 4.78 1.37 11.59
CA ASP A 87 4.16 0.31 10.79
C ASP A 87 2.66 0.22 11.07
N PHE A 88 2.23 0.39 12.32
CA PHE A 88 0.81 0.45 12.67
C PHE A 88 0.09 1.60 11.95
N LEU A 89 0.74 2.75 11.80
CA LEU A 89 0.22 3.89 11.05
C LEU A 89 0.08 3.57 9.56
N HIS A 90 1.12 2.97 8.95
CA HIS A 90 1.07 2.58 7.53
C HIS A 90 0.01 1.52 7.25
N LEU A 91 -0.20 0.59 8.18
CA LEU A 91 -1.22 -0.45 8.10
C LEU A 91 -2.64 0.06 8.43
N GLY A 92 -2.79 1.31 8.86
CA GLY A 92 -4.07 1.91 9.24
C GLY A 92 -4.67 1.34 10.53
N ILE A 93 -3.85 0.69 11.36
CA ILE A 93 -4.25 0.16 12.68
C ILE A 93 -4.50 1.32 13.65
N ILE A 94 -3.74 2.41 13.51
CA ILE A 94 -3.78 3.61 14.35
C ILE A 94 -3.86 4.87 13.48
N GLN A 95 -4.47 5.95 13.98
CA GLN A 95 -4.61 7.21 13.25
C GLN A 95 -3.41 8.16 13.47
N PRO A 96 -3.08 9.05 12.52
CA PRO A 96 -1.98 10.00 12.68
C PRO A 96 -2.15 10.97 13.86
N ASP A 97 -3.39 11.22 14.27
CA ASP A 97 -3.77 12.10 15.38
C ASP A 97 -3.96 11.36 16.71
N SER A 98 -3.75 10.03 16.73
CA SER A 98 -3.86 9.22 17.95
C SER A 98 -2.87 9.69 19.03
N PRO A 99 -3.36 9.95 20.26
CA PRO A 99 -2.50 10.27 21.40
C PRO A 99 -1.64 9.08 21.80
N LEU A 100 -0.36 9.32 22.02
CA LEU A 100 0.58 8.36 22.60
C LEU A 100 1.04 8.85 23.97
N THR A 101 1.25 7.91 24.88
CA THR A 101 1.81 8.17 26.21
C THR A 101 2.94 7.18 26.48
N ASN A 102 4.12 7.71 26.83
CA ASN A 102 5.21 6.92 27.37
C ASN A 102 4.93 6.63 28.85
N ARG A 103 4.79 5.35 29.20
CA ARG A 103 4.40 4.91 30.54
C ARG A 103 5.50 5.09 31.60
N VAL A 104 6.75 5.22 31.18
CA VAL A 104 7.91 5.34 32.07
C VAL A 104 8.20 6.81 32.39
N THR A 105 8.22 7.66 31.37
CA THR A 105 8.51 9.09 31.53
C THR A 105 7.26 9.94 31.79
N GLY A 106 6.08 9.43 31.46
CA GLY A 106 4.83 10.19 31.43
C GLY A 106 4.72 11.18 30.27
N SER A 107 5.69 11.18 29.34
CA SER A 107 5.65 12.03 28.15
C SER A 107 4.46 11.64 27.27
N SER A 108 3.75 12.63 26.74
CA SER A 108 2.63 12.38 25.82
C SER A 108 2.72 13.30 24.61
N GLY A 109 2.22 12.81 23.48
CA GLY A 109 2.21 13.55 22.23
C GLY A 109 1.34 12.86 21.19
N VAL A 110 1.12 13.54 20.07
CA VAL A 110 0.39 12.98 18.93
C VAL A 110 1.33 12.13 18.08
N LEU A 111 0.84 10.97 17.61
CA LEU A 111 1.64 10.00 16.87
C LEU A 111 2.45 10.61 15.72
N SER A 112 1.79 11.36 14.83
CA SER A 112 2.44 11.99 13.67
C SER A 112 3.57 12.96 14.05
N SER A 113 3.44 13.65 15.19
CA SER A 113 4.46 14.58 15.68
C SER A 113 5.65 13.83 16.30
N LEU A 114 5.39 12.72 16.99
CA LEU A 114 6.43 11.89 17.62
C LEU A 114 7.24 11.07 16.61
N LEU A 115 6.63 10.68 15.49
CA LEU A 115 7.29 9.93 14.42
C LEU A 115 7.93 10.81 13.35
N ALA A 116 7.71 12.12 13.41
CA ALA A 116 8.36 13.06 12.51
C ALA A 116 9.88 12.88 12.63
N PRO A 117 10.62 12.77 11.51
CA PRO A 117 12.07 12.71 11.57
C PRO A 117 12.59 13.93 12.35
N GLU A 118 13.42 13.72 13.36
CA GLU A 118 14.07 14.82 14.07
C GLU A 118 14.74 15.75 13.05
N GLY A 119 14.21 16.98 12.92
CA GLY A 119 14.74 17.97 11.99
C GLY A 119 13.79 18.53 10.93
N ILE A 120 12.49 18.20 10.93
CA ILE A 120 11.49 19.07 10.29
C ILE A 120 10.69 19.79 11.39
N PRO A 121 11.21 20.89 11.95
CA PRO A 121 10.34 21.80 12.67
C PRO A 121 9.26 22.29 11.69
N ALA A 122 7.99 22.22 12.12
CA ALA A 122 6.88 22.85 11.42
C ALA A 122 7.00 24.39 11.36
N GLU A 123 8.05 24.96 11.95
CA GLU A 123 8.49 26.34 11.80
C GLU A 123 9.86 26.36 11.10
N GLY A 124 9.90 26.79 9.84
CA GLY A 124 11.16 26.96 9.10
C GLY A 124 11.21 26.35 7.70
N GLN A 125 10.08 25.96 7.09
CA GLN A 125 10.08 25.80 5.64
C GLN A 125 10.29 27.19 5.04
N ASP A 126 11.39 27.37 4.31
CA ASP A 126 11.64 28.58 3.53
C ASP A 126 10.37 28.87 2.70
N PRO A 127 9.70 30.03 2.88
CA PRO A 127 8.46 30.34 2.16
C PRO A 127 8.64 30.25 0.65
N GLU A 128 9.86 30.39 0.14
CA GLU A 128 10.17 30.17 -1.27
C GLU A 128 10.06 28.69 -1.67
N ILE A 129 10.53 27.75 -0.84
CA ILE A 129 10.40 26.31 -1.10
C ILE A 129 8.93 25.88 -1.07
N VAL A 130 8.15 26.37 -0.11
CA VAL A 130 6.71 26.07 -0.03
C VAL A 130 6.00 26.62 -1.26
N ARG A 131 6.30 27.87 -1.65
CA ARG A 131 5.71 28.47 -2.85
C ARG A 131 6.06 27.69 -4.12
N LEU A 132 7.32 27.31 -4.28
CA LEU A 132 7.78 26.52 -5.43
C LEU A 132 7.15 25.13 -5.48
N GLN A 133 6.94 24.50 -4.32
CA GLN A 133 6.24 23.22 -4.23
C GLN A 133 4.77 23.36 -4.62
N SER A 134 4.07 24.39 -4.12
CA SER A 134 2.69 24.66 -4.48
C SER A 134 2.53 24.97 -5.97
N GLU A 135 3.38 25.84 -6.54
CA GLU A 135 3.41 26.14 -7.98
C GLU A 135 3.64 24.88 -8.82
N ARG A 136 4.53 23.98 -8.37
CA ARG A 136 4.78 22.71 -9.06
C ARG A 136 3.57 21.78 -8.99
N ILE A 137 2.89 21.71 -7.85
CA ILE A 137 1.69 20.88 -7.68
C ILE A 137 0.58 21.38 -8.60
N GLU A 138 0.30 22.68 -8.60
CA GLU A 138 -0.71 23.29 -9.47
C GLU A 138 -0.41 23.04 -10.95
N ALA A 139 0.85 23.14 -11.36
CA ALA A 139 1.27 22.84 -12.73
C ALA A 139 1.04 21.36 -13.10
N LEU A 140 1.36 20.43 -12.20
CA LEU A 140 1.13 19.01 -12.42
C LEU A 140 -0.37 18.68 -12.48
N GLU A 141 -1.18 19.32 -11.65
CA GLU A 141 -2.65 19.14 -11.67
C GLU A 141 -3.26 19.66 -12.97
N ALA A 142 -2.79 20.81 -13.48
CA ALA A 142 -3.20 21.33 -14.77
C ALA A 142 -2.83 20.36 -15.92
N GLU A 143 -1.59 19.87 -15.94
CA GLU A 143 -1.13 18.90 -16.96
C GLU A 143 -1.90 17.57 -16.90
N LEU A 144 -2.24 17.11 -15.69
CA LEU A 144 -3.07 15.92 -15.49
C LEU A 144 -4.50 16.14 -15.99
N GLY A 145 -5.04 17.35 -15.79
CA GLY A 145 -6.34 17.77 -16.30
C GLY A 145 -6.39 17.77 -17.84
N GLU A 146 -5.37 18.34 -18.48
CA GLU A 146 -5.23 18.34 -19.94
C GLU A 146 -5.10 16.92 -20.50
N SER A 147 -4.25 16.09 -19.87
CA SER A 147 -4.08 14.69 -20.25
C SER A 147 -5.39 13.90 -20.17
N ARG A 148 -6.19 14.13 -19.12
CA ARG A 148 -7.52 13.51 -18.96
C ARG A 148 -8.50 13.99 -20.03
N ALA A 149 -8.51 15.28 -20.35
CA ALA A 149 -9.36 15.84 -21.39
C ALA A 149 -9.02 15.23 -22.78
N ALA A 150 -7.73 15.16 -23.11
CA ALA A 150 -7.26 14.55 -24.36
C ALA A 150 -7.63 13.06 -24.47
N LEU A 151 -7.48 12.29 -23.38
CA LEU A 151 -7.89 10.89 -23.35
C LEU A 151 -9.41 10.72 -23.51
N SER A 152 -10.20 11.58 -22.87
CA SER A 152 -11.67 11.58 -23.01
C SER A 152 -12.09 11.84 -24.46
N GLN A 153 -11.47 12.85 -25.10
CA GLN A 153 -11.73 13.18 -26.50
C GLN A 153 -11.37 12.02 -27.44
N THR A 154 -10.16 11.47 -27.31
CA THR A 154 -9.70 10.33 -28.13
C THR A 154 -10.64 9.13 -28.00
N ARG A 155 -11.14 8.89 -26.77
CA ARG A 155 -12.10 7.81 -26.52
C ARG A 155 -13.44 8.04 -27.20
N SER A 156 -13.95 9.27 -27.17
CA SER A 156 -15.18 9.63 -27.88
C SER A 156 -15.03 9.44 -29.40
N GLU A 157 -13.91 9.89 -29.96
CA GLU A 157 -13.61 9.73 -31.39
C GLU A 157 -13.55 8.25 -31.80
N LEU A 158 -12.94 7.40 -30.96
CA LEU A 158 -12.90 5.95 -31.18
C LEU A 158 -14.30 5.33 -31.16
N ASP A 159 -15.17 5.74 -30.24
CA ASP A 159 -16.53 5.22 -30.14
C ASP A 159 -17.38 5.65 -31.35
N ASP A 160 -17.21 6.87 -31.84
CA ASP A 160 -17.88 7.35 -33.06
C ASP A 160 -17.39 6.64 -34.32
N LEU A 161 -16.08 6.46 -34.47
CA LEU A 161 -15.51 5.68 -35.58
C LEU A 161 -16.00 4.24 -35.55
N ARG A 162 -16.07 3.60 -34.38
CA ARG A 162 -16.63 2.25 -34.22
C ARG A 162 -18.09 2.19 -34.64
N ARG A 163 -18.90 3.20 -34.29
CA ARG A 163 -20.31 3.30 -34.73
C ARG A 163 -20.40 3.42 -36.25
N GLN A 164 -19.58 4.26 -36.87
CA GLN A 164 -19.54 4.42 -38.33
C GLN A 164 -19.14 3.12 -39.05
N ILE A 165 -18.10 2.44 -38.57
CA ILE A 165 -17.67 1.14 -39.13
C ILE A 165 -18.82 0.13 -39.03
N LYS A 166 -19.48 0.03 -37.86
CA LYS A 166 -20.62 -0.88 -37.68
C LYS A 166 -21.77 -0.55 -38.63
N ALA A 167 -22.16 0.72 -38.75
CA ALA A 167 -23.22 1.15 -39.65
C ALA A 167 -22.90 0.83 -41.12
N SER A 168 -21.70 1.21 -41.58
CA SER A 168 -21.26 0.93 -42.96
C SER A 168 -21.20 -0.57 -43.28
N SER A 169 -20.80 -1.41 -42.31
CA SER A 169 -20.79 -2.86 -42.47
C SER A 169 -22.18 -3.47 -42.58
N ALA A 170 -23.16 -2.94 -41.83
CA ALA A 170 -24.56 -3.35 -41.90
C ALA A 170 -25.18 -2.95 -43.24
N ASP A 171 -24.92 -1.73 -43.71
CA ASP A 171 -25.40 -1.25 -45.02
C ASP A 171 -24.80 -2.08 -46.17
N ALA A 172 -23.51 -2.40 -46.10
CA ALA A 172 -22.85 -3.25 -47.07
C ALA A 172 -23.43 -4.68 -47.09
N ALA A 173 -23.70 -5.26 -45.91
CA ALA A 173 -24.32 -6.57 -45.79
C ALA A 173 -25.74 -6.59 -46.40
N SER A 174 -26.57 -5.59 -46.09
CA SER A 174 -27.93 -5.47 -46.66
C SER A 174 -27.91 -5.33 -48.19
N LYS A 175 -27.01 -4.51 -48.74
CA LYS A 175 -26.84 -4.37 -50.20
C LYS A 175 -26.35 -5.66 -50.86
N ALA A 176 -25.43 -6.38 -50.22
CA ALA A 176 -24.93 -7.65 -50.73
C ALA A 176 -26.04 -8.72 -50.74
N GLU A 177 -26.86 -8.78 -49.70
CA GLU A 177 -27.99 -9.70 -49.61
C GLU A 177 -29.07 -9.39 -50.66
N ALA A 178 -29.43 -8.11 -50.83
CA ALA A 178 -30.37 -7.68 -51.87
C ALA A 178 -29.87 -8.01 -53.28
N SER A 179 -28.57 -7.78 -53.54
CA SER A 179 -27.95 -8.13 -54.83
C SER A 179 -27.96 -9.64 -55.07
N ARG A 180 -27.77 -10.44 -54.02
CA ARG A 180 -27.83 -11.91 -54.10
C ARG A 180 -29.23 -12.40 -54.45
N LEU A 181 -30.26 -11.89 -53.76
CA LEU A 181 -31.66 -12.25 -54.03
C LEU A 181 -32.09 -11.86 -55.45
N ALA A 182 -31.71 -10.67 -55.91
CA ALA A 182 -32.01 -10.22 -57.28
C ALA A 182 -31.31 -11.08 -58.34
N MET A 183 -30.08 -11.54 -58.06
CA MET A 183 -29.37 -12.46 -58.97
C MET A 183 -30.04 -13.82 -59.00
N GLU A 184 -30.47 -14.35 -57.86
CA GLU A 184 -31.17 -15.63 -57.76
C GLU A 184 -32.52 -15.61 -58.50
N GLU A 185 -33.28 -14.53 -58.39
CA GLU A 185 -34.52 -14.33 -59.15
C GLU A 185 -34.27 -14.30 -60.66
N LYS A 186 -33.24 -13.56 -61.12
CA LYS A 186 -32.85 -13.55 -62.54
C LYS A 186 -32.45 -14.94 -63.03
N VAL A 187 -31.70 -15.70 -62.24
CA VAL A 187 -31.31 -17.08 -62.58
C VAL A 187 -32.56 -17.96 -62.72
N GLN A 188 -33.52 -17.86 -61.80
CA GLN A 188 -34.78 -18.60 -61.90
C GLN A 188 -35.59 -18.21 -63.14
N GLN A 189 -35.64 -16.92 -63.49
CA GLN A 189 -36.34 -16.44 -64.68
C GLN A 189 -35.72 -16.97 -65.97
N VAL A 190 -34.39 -16.97 -66.08
CA VAL A 190 -33.68 -17.54 -67.23
C VAL A 190 -33.97 -19.04 -67.35
N SER A 191 -33.92 -19.79 -66.24
CA SER A 191 -34.22 -21.23 -66.24
C SER A 191 -35.67 -21.53 -66.68
N ARG A 192 -36.66 -20.72 -66.27
CA ARG A 192 -38.06 -20.88 -66.72
C ARG A 192 -38.21 -20.62 -68.22
N LEU A 193 -37.51 -19.62 -68.77
CA LEU A 193 -37.55 -19.33 -70.20
C LEU A 193 -36.95 -20.48 -71.01
N GLN A 194 -35.86 -21.09 -70.54
CA GLN A 194 -35.28 -22.27 -71.19
C GLN A 194 -36.23 -23.46 -71.19
N GLN A 195 -36.90 -23.74 -70.06
CA GLN A 195 -37.89 -24.83 -69.99
C GLN A 195 -39.13 -24.63 -70.85
N ALA A 196 -39.48 -23.38 -71.22
CA ALA A 196 -40.63 -23.09 -72.08
C ALA A 196 -40.31 -23.17 -73.59
N LEU A 197 -39.03 -23.29 -73.95
CA LEU A 197 -38.53 -23.38 -75.32
C LEU A 197 -38.21 -24.81 -75.77
N ASP A 198 -38.20 -25.77 -74.83
CA ASP A 198 -38.11 -27.21 -75.05
C ASP A 198 -39.51 -27.86 -75.10
#